data_AF-A0A401JFP9-F1
#
_entry.id   AF-A0A401JFP9-F1
#
_cell.length_a   1.000
_cell.length_b   1.000
_cell.length_c   1.000
_cell.angle_alpha   90.00
_cell.angle_beta   90.00
_cell.angle_gamma   90.00
#
_symmetry.space_group_name_H-M   'P 1'
#
loop_
_entity.id
_entity.type
_entity.pdbx_description
1 polymer ?
#
loop_
_entity_poly.entity_id
_entity_poly.type
_entity_poly.pdbx_seq_one_letter_code
_entity_poly.pdbx_strand_id
1 'polypeptide(L)'
;MINDASTQTRSHLENQFPHIAQKLSEKWGTPDVEPYLANLMVDHRGSRQGFPSDVAEELMLLDTILWELSDTRKRFLSTPDDSSFSFG
;
A
#
# COMPACT_ATOMS: atom_id res chain seq x y z
N MET A 1 -0.60 18.19 -28.62
CA MET A 1 0.49 17.40 -28.04
C MET A 1 0.26 17.38 -26.54
N ILE A 2 -0.21 16.26 -26.01
CA ILE A 2 -0.37 16.07 -24.57
C ILE A 2 1.04 15.92 -24.01
N ASN A 3 1.49 16.87 -23.19
CA ASN A 3 2.75 16.77 -22.47
C ASN A 3 2.61 15.62 -21.46
N ASP A 4 3.23 14.49 -21.78
CA ASP A 4 3.40 13.35 -20.87
C ASP A 4 4.46 13.69 -19.80
N ALA A 5 4.21 14.76 -19.05
CA ALA A 5 5.00 15.18 -17.90
C ALA A 5 4.70 14.31 -16.66
N SER A 6 4.29 13.06 -16.87
CA SER A 6 3.99 12.09 -15.82
C SER A 6 5.24 11.37 -15.33
N THR A 7 6.38 11.54 -16.00
CA THR A 7 7.64 10.88 -15.67
C THR A 7 8.63 11.91 -15.16
N GLN A 8 8.85 11.90 -13.84
CA GLN A 8 10.15 12.03 -13.17
C GLN A 8 10.09 12.80 -11.84
N THR A 9 9.17 12.46 -10.94
CA THR A 9 9.44 12.62 -9.50
C THR A 9 9.76 11.24 -8.96
N ARG A 10 10.96 10.73 -9.27
CA ARG A 10 11.39 9.43 -8.73
C ARG A 10 11.52 9.55 -7.22
N SER A 11 10.63 8.88 -6.50
CA SER A 11 10.64 8.84 -5.04
C SER A 11 11.92 8.18 -4.52
N HIS A 12 12.28 8.40 -3.26
CA HIS A 12 13.49 7.81 -2.68
C HIS A 12 13.43 6.29 -2.73
N LEU A 13 12.24 5.71 -2.61
CA LEU A 13 11.97 4.29 -2.80
C LEU A 13 12.31 3.81 -4.22
N GLU A 14 11.97 4.55 -5.27
CA GLU A 14 12.29 4.18 -6.65
C GLU A 14 13.78 4.25 -6.96
N ASN A 15 14.48 5.24 -6.38
CA ASN A 15 15.91 5.42 -6.60
C ASN A 15 16.75 4.38 -5.85
N GLN A 16 16.36 4.02 -4.63
CA GLN A 16 17.12 3.10 -3.79
C GLN A 16 16.66 1.64 -3.96
N PHE A 17 15.37 1.42 -4.19
CA PHE A 17 14.74 0.12 -4.27
C PHE A 17 13.77 0.02 -5.46
N PRO A 18 14.25 0.14 -6.71
CA PRO A 18 13.40 0.11 -7.90
C PRO A 18 12.58 -1.18 -8.03
N HIS A 19 13.13 -2.32 -7.58
CA HIS A 19 12.42 -3.60 -7.56
C HIS A 19 11.23 -3.62 -6.59
N ILE A 20 11.31 -2.87 -5.48
CA ILE A 20 10.22 -2.76 -4.52
C ILE A 20 9.13 -1.87 -5.10
N ALA A 21 9.49 -0.72 -5.67
CA ALA A 21 8.57 0.21 -6.31
C ALA A 21 7.78 -0.46 -7.44
N GLN A 22 8.47 -1.18 -8.32
CA GLN A 22 7.84 -1.90 -9.42
C GLN A 22 6.82 -2.92 -8.90
N LYS A 23 7.22 -3.80 -7.99
CA LYS A 23 6.31 -4.80 -7.40
C LYS A 23 5.15 -4.17 -6.64
N LEU A 24 5.39 -3.05 -5.97
CA LEU A 24 4.34 -2.31 -5.27
C LEU A 24 3.32 -1.79 -6.28
N SER A 25 3.77 -1.16 -7.36
CA SER A 25 2.89 -0.66 -8.42
C SER A 25 2.09 -1.78 -9.11
N GLU A 26 2.72 -2.93 -9.37
CA GLU A 26 2.06 -4.11 -9.95
C GLU A 26 0.99 -4.70 -9.02
N LYS A 27 1.20 -4.63 -7.70
CA LYS A 27 0.27 -5.16 -6.70
C LYS A 27 -0.73 -4.12 -6.21
N TRP A 28 -0.52 -2.83 -6.49
CA TRP A 28 -1.36 -1.75 -5.99
C TRP A 28 -2.81 -1.92 -6.45
N GLY A 29 -3.76 -1.93 -5.51
CA GLY A 29 -5.17 -2.20 -5.78
C GLY A 29 -5.55 -3.69 -5.77
N THR A 30 -4.61 -4.61 -5.61
CA THR A 30 -4.88 -6.04 -5.35
C THR A 30 -4.88 -6.31 -3.84
N PRO A 31 -5.59 -7.35 -3.34
CA PRO A 31 -5.51 -7.72 -1.93
C PRO A 31 -4.09 -8.15 -1.49
N ASP A 32 -3.20 -8.45 -2.43
CA ASP A 32 -1.82 -8.88 -2.15
C ASP A 32 -0.88 -7.72 -1.75
N VAL A 33 -1.30 -6.46 -1.91
CA VAL A 33 -0.45 -5.31 -1.54
C VAL A 33 -0.35 -5.12 -0.03
N GLU A 34 -1.39 -5.49 0.72
CA GLU A 34 -1.43 -5.44 2.19
C GLU A 34 -0.36 -6.35 2.82
N PRO A 35 -0.31 -7.67 2.55
CA PRO A 35 0.74 -8.53 3.09
C PRO A 35 2.13 -8.20 2.53
N TYR A 36 2.19 -7.58 1.35
CA TYR A 36 3.46 -7.13 0.77
C TYR A 36 4.05 -5.94 1.53
N LEU A 37 3.26 -4.89 1.81
CA LEU A 37 3.69 -3.76 2.65
C LEU A 37 4.00 -4.20 4.07
N ALA A 38 3.15 -5.04 4.68
CA ALA A 38 3.39 -5.59 6.01
C ALA A 38 4.73 -6.36 6.06
N ASN A 39 5.05 -7.17 5.06
CA ASN A 39 6.33 -7.89 5.00
C ASN A 39 7.53 -6.95 4.78
N LEU A 40 7.35 -5.84 4.05
CA LEU A 40 8.37 -4.80 3.95
C LEU A 40 8.60 -4.10 5.29
N MET A 41 7.56 -3.87 6.08
CA MET A 41 7.66 -3.25 7.41
C MET A 41 8.23 -4.19 8.49
N VAL A 42 8.00 -5.50 8.39
CA VAL A 42 8.36 -6.49 9.42
C VAL A 42 9.87 -6.82 9.48
N ASP A 43 10.69 -6.27 8.58
CA ASP A 43 12.16 -6.40 8.56
C ASP A 43 12.70 -7.80 8.93
N HIS A 44 12.40 -8.79 8.08
CA HIS A 44 12.95 -10.14 8.21
C HIS A 44 14.40 -10.28 7.68
N ARG A 45 15.18 -9.21 7.55
CA ARG A 45 16.61 -9.31 7.22
C ARG A 45 17.42 -9.07 8.48
N GLY A 46 17.65 -10.15 9.23
CA GLY A 46 18.38 -10.21 10.51
C GLY A 46 19.85 -9.76 10.51
N SER A 47 20.21 -8.72 9.75
CA SER A 47 21.51 -8.05 9.76
C SER A 47 21.34 -6.61 9.24
N ARG A 48 20.71 -5.77 10.07
CA ARG A 48 20.85 -4.31 10.16
C ARG A 48 21.21 -3.56 8.87
N GLN A 49 20.17 -3.03 8.24
CA GLN A 49 20.06 -1.63 7.79
C GLN A 49 18.58 -1.47 7.47
N GLY A 50 17.81 -0.92 8.42
CA GLY A 50 16.43 -0.55 8.15
C GLY A 50 16.36 0.41 6.96
N PHE A 51 15.16 0.68 6.46
CA PHE A 51 15.01 1.67 5.41
C PHE A 51 15.54 3.04 5.89
N PRO A 52 16.22 3.81 5.04
CA PRO A 52 16.54 5.20 5.35
C PRO A 52 15.25 5.97 5.66
N SER A 53 15.33 7.00 6.51
CA SER A 53 14.15 7.76 6.97
C SER A 53 13.25 8.16 5.81
N ASP A 54 13.83 8.64 4.71
CA ASP A 54 13.09 9.06 3.52
C ASP A 54 12.26 7.93 2.89
N VAL A 55 12.81 6.71 2.84
CA VAL A 55 12.10 5.54 2.29
C VAL A 55 11.11 4.97 3.30
N ALA A 56 11.45 5.01 4.60
CA ALA A 56 10.54 4.57 5.66
C ALA A 56 9.30 5.46 5.74
N GLU A 57 9.45 6.79 5.62
CA GLU A 57 8.36 7.75 5.58
C GLU A 57 7.43 7.51 4.38
N GLU A 58 8.00 7.30 3.19
CA GLU A 58 7.23 6.94 1.99
C GLU A 58 6.46 5.62 2.19
N LEU A 59 7.09 4.59 2.76
CA LEU A 59 6.45 3.30 3.05
C LEU A 59 5.34 3.42 4.10
N MET A 60 5.55 4.18 5.19
CA MET A 60 4.54 4.42 6.22
C MET A 60 3.34 5.20 5.68
N LEU A 61 3.58 6.18 4.81
CA LEU A 61 2.52 6.90 4.12
C LEU A 61 1.68 5.95 3.25
N LEU A 62 2.36 5.10 2.46
CA LEU A 62 1.69 4.12 1.59
C LEU A 62 0.88 3.10 2.40
N ASP A 63 1.44 2.63 3.53
CA ASP A 63 0.74 1.75 4.46
C ASP A 63 -0.53 2.44 4.99
N THR A 64 -0.41 3.66 5.50
CA THR A 64 -1.56 4.44 6.01
C THR A 64 -2.67 4.60 4.96
N ILE A 65 -2.31 4.92 3.71
CA ILE A 65 -3.28 5.03 2.61
C ILE A 65 -3.93 3.67 2.34
N LEU A 66 -3.16 2.58 2.35
CA LEU A 66 -3.67 1.24 2.15
C LEU A 66 -4.63 0.84 3.27
N TRP A 67 -4.28 1.10 4.53
CA TRP A 67 -5.16 0.88 5.68
C TRP A 67 -6.48 1.62 5.51
N GLU A 68 -6.44 2.91 5.18
CA GLU A 68 -7.63 3.72 4.95
C GLU A 68 -8.50 3.14 3.81
N LEU A 69 -7.89 2.72 2.70
CA LEU A 69 -8.59 2.09 1.59
C LEU A 69 -9.18 0.72 1.96
N SER A 70 -8.43 -0.09 2.71
CA SER A 70 -8.86 -1.43 3.17
C SER A 70 -10.02 -1.31 4.15
N ASP A 71 -9.93 -0.39 5.10
CA ASP A 71 -10.96 -0.12 6.09
C ASP A 71 -12.21 0.48 5.45
N THR A 72 -12.05 1.42 4.53
CA THR A 72 -13.14 1.93 3.71
C THR A 72 -13.83 0.80 2.95
N ARG A 73 -13.07 -0.07 2.27
CA ARG A 73 -13.62 -1.22 1.55
C ARG A 73 -14.34 -2.20 2.49
N LYS A 74 -13.77 -2.51 3.65
CA LYS A 74 -14.42 -3.37 4.68
C LYS A 74 -15.73 -2.75 5.16
N ARG A 75 -15.78 -1.41 5.31
CA ARG A 75 -16.99 -0.68 5.69
C ARG A 75 -18.06 -0.73 4.60
N PHE A 76 -17.68 -0.62 3.33
CA PHE A 76 -18.60 -0.69 2.19
C PHE A 76 -19.06 -2.12 1.86
N LEU A 77 -18.23 -3.14 2.12
CA LEU A 77 -18.60 -4.56 1.99
C LEU A 77 -19.32 -5.11 3.22
N SER A 78 -19.38 -4.35 4.32
CA SER A 78 -20.29 -4.61 5.44
C SER A 78 -21.70 -4.18 5.01
N THR A 79 -22.28 -4.88 4.03
CA THR A 79 -23.74 -4.82 3.85
C THR A 79 -24.37 -5.24 5.16
N PRO A 80 -25.19 -4.40 5.82
CA PRO A 80 -26.06 -4.84 6.89
C PRO A 80 -27.21 -5.62 6.23
N ASP A 81 -26.90 -6.77 5.64
CA ASP A 81 -27.89 -7.65 5.04
C ASP A 81 -27.47 -9.10 5.25
N ASP A 82 -27.73 -9.60 6.45
CA ASP A 82 -28.09 -11.02 6.56
C ASP A 82 -29.08 -11.33 7.69
N SER A 83 -29.64 -10.35 8.44
CA SER A 83 -30.56 -10.69 9.54
C SER A 83 -31.58 -9.64 10.02
N SER A 84 -31.73 -8.46 9.38
CA SER A 84 -32.57 -7.38 9.97
C SER A 84 -33.83 -6.97 9.21
N PHE A 85 -34.20 -7.65 8.13
CA PHE A 85 -35.53 -7.48 7.52
C PHE A 85 -36.48 -8.62 7.88
N SER A 86 -36.61 -8.91 9.18
CA SER A 86 -37.78 -9.65 9.68
C SER A 86 -38.90 -8.63 9.95
N PHE A 87 -39.74 -8.37 8.95
CA PHE A 87 -41.06 -7.80 9.19
C PHE A 87 -41.92 -8.88 9.86
N GLY A 88 -41.96 -8.85 11.19
CA GLY A 88 -42.99 -9.52 12.00
C GLY A 88 -44.16 -8.59 12.24
#